data_AF-A0A671MKU8-F1
#
_entry.id   AF-A0A671MKU8-F1
#
_cell.length_a   1.000
_cell.length_b   1.000
_cell.length_c   1.000
_cell.angle_alpha   90.00
_cell.angle_beta   90.00
_cell.angle_gamma   90.00
#
_symmetry.space_group_name_H-M   'P 1'
#
loop_
_entity.id
_entity.type
_entity.pdbx_description
1 polymer ?
#
loop_
_entity_poly.entity_id
_entity_poly.type
_entity_poly.pdbx_seq_one_letter_code
_entity_poly.pdbx_strand_id
1 'polypeptide(L)'
;MEAVPASCLRDVWTLALQACVIGIDEGQFFPDTVEFCEEMANMGKTIVVAALDGTFQRKAFGNILNLVPLAESVVKLNAVCMQCFKEAAYTKRLGAEQEVEVIGGADKYHAVCRECYGGLVACKENCDPQREETPPHVMSGKQPNQSAPRKLFASLHL
;
A
#
# COMPACT_ATOMS: atom_id res chain seq x y z
N MET A 1 15.20 -23.02 -8.90
CA MET A 1 14.38 -23.75 -7.92
C MET A 1 12.93 -23.41 -8.23
N GLU A 2 12.03 -24.40 -8.23
CA GLU A 2 10.60 -24.16 -8.48
C GLU A 2 9.93 -23.58 -7.23
N ALA A 3 8.83 -22.86 -7.43
CA ALA A 3 8.04 -22.33 -6.32
C ALA A 3 7.33 -23.47 -5.58
N VAL A 4 7.31 -23.40 -4.24
CA VAL A 4 6.62 -24.38 -3.40
C VAL A 4 5.24 -23.81 -3.05
N PRO A 5 4.14 -24.44 -3.49
CA PRO A 5 2.80 -23.99 -3.10
C PRO A 5 2.56 -24.29 -1.62
N ALA A 6 1.88 -23.40 -0.94
CA ALA A 6 1.48 -23.57 0.44
C ALA A 6 0.15 -22.84 0.71
N SER A 7 -0.56 -23.27 1.74
CA SER A 7 -1.69 -22.53 2.33
C SER A 7 -1.33 -21.91 3.70
N CYS A 8 -0.23 -22.37 4.29
CA CYS A 8 0.31 -21.94 5.57
C CYS A 8 1.84 -21.97 5.44
N LEU A 9 2.54 -20.90 5.79
CA LEU A 9 4.00 -20.82 5.62
C LEU A 9 4.74 -21.76 6.58
N ARG A 10 4.13 -22.07 7.72
CA ARG A 10 4.64 -23.07 8.66
C ARG A 10 4.78 -24.47 8.05
N ASP A 11 4.00 -24.81 7.03
CA ASP A 11 4.11 -26.11 6.34
C ASP A 11 5.44 -26.28 5.59
N VAL A 12 6.03 -25.16 5.16
CA VAL A 12 7.30 -25.12 4.41
C VAL A 12 8.48 -24.67 5.27
N TRP A 13 8.31 -24.62 6.60
CA TRP A 13 9.30 -24.12 7.55
C TRP A 13 10.69 -24.75 7.38
N THR A 14 10.75 -26.08 7.32
CA THR A 14 12.01 -26.82 7.21
C THR A 14 12.74 -26.52 5.90
N LEU A 15 12.01 -26.25 4.82
CA LEU A 15 12.60 -25.86 3.53
C LEU A 15 13.12 -24.42 3.60
N ALA A 16 12.34 -23.51 4.19
CA ALA A 16 12.74 -22.13 4.40
C ALA A 16 14.01 -22.00 5.27
N LEU A 17 14.19 -22.88 6.26
CA LEU A 17 15.41 -22.96 7.06
C LEU A 17 16.67 -23.21 6.23
N GLN A 18 16.56 -23.92 5.11
CA GLN A 18 17.69 -24.25 4.22
C GLN A 18 18.00 -23.13 3.21
N ALA A 19 17.13 -22.12 3.09
CA ALA A 19 17.30 -21.00 2.18
C ALA A 19 17.91 -19.78 2.89
N CYS A 20 18.72 -19.00 2.16
CA CYS A 20 19.21 -17.70 2.60
C CYS A 20 18.22 -16.57 2.28
N VAL A 21 17.50 -16.70 1.16
CA VAL A 21 16.54 -15.73 0.66
C VAL A 21 15.20 -16.42 0.44
N ILE A 22 14.12 -15.82 0.93
CA ILE A 22 12.76 -16.35 0.85
C ILE A 22 11.88 -15.32 0.13
N GLY A 23 11.27 -15.73 -0.98
CA GLY A 23 10.23 -14.96 -1.66
C GLY A 23 8.85 -15.50 -1.30
N ILE A 24 7.94 -14.62 -0.88
CA ILE A 24 6.54 -14.95 -0.62
C ILE A 24 5.69 -14.15 -1.59
N ASP A 25 4.99 -14.85 -2.48
CA ASP A 25 4.04 -14.24 -3.41
C ASP A 25 2.62 -14.33 -2.85
N GLU A 26 1.78 -13.35 -3.17
CA GLU A 26 0.40 -13.23 -2.68
C GLU A 26 0.29 -13.35 -1.14
N GLY A 27 1.21 -12.71 -0.41
CA GLY A 27 1.41 -12.83 1.03
C GLY A 27 0.16 -12.53 1.89
N GLN A 28 -0.84 -11.83 1.33
CA GLN A 28 -2.09 -11.53 2.03
C GLN A 28 -3.00 -12.76 2.25
N PHE A 29 -2.78 -13.87 1.53
CA PHE A 29 -3.58 -15.10 1.70
C PHE A 29 -3.06 -16.02 2.79
N PHE A 30 -1.84 -15.81 3.28
CA PHE A 30 -1.29 -16.63 4.36
C PHE A 30 -1.63 -16.00 5.72
N PRO A 31 -2.28 -16.74 6.63
CA PRO A 31 -2.65 -16.21 7.94
C PRO A 31 -1.43 -15.96 8.84
N ASP A 32 -0.33 -16.69 8.60
CA ASP A 32 0.89 -16.71 9.40
C ASP A 32 2.04 -15.87 8.82
N THR A 33 1.81 -15.06 7.77
CA THR A 33 2.85 -14.25 7.11
C THR A 33 3.66 -13.40 8.06
N VAL A 34 2.98 -12.70 8.98
CA VAL A 34 3.63 -11.74 9.87
C VAL A 34 4.59 -12.46 10.83
N GLU A 35 4.12 -13.49 11.52
CA GLU A 35 4.92 -14.29 12.46
C GLU A 35 6.09 -14.99 11.74
N PHE A 36 5.80 -15.62 10.58
CA PHE A 36 6.81 -16.30 9.79
C PHE A 36 7.92 -15.36 9.34
N CYS A 37 7.58 -14.17 8.83
CA CYS A 37 8.57 -13.21 8.36
C CYS A 37 9.45 -12.71 9.50
N GLU A 38 8.85 -12.34 10.62
CA GLU A 38 9.59 -11.85 11.79
C GLU A 38 10.56 -12.92 12.33
N GLU A 39 10.11 -14.16 12.48
CA GLU A 39 10.97 -15.24 12.98
C GLU A 39 12.12 -15.56 12.01
N MET A 40 11.83 -15.68 10.71
CA MET A 40 12.84 -16.00 9.71
C MET A 40 13.85 -14.86 9.50
N ALA A 41 13.41 -13.60 9.58
CA ALA A 41 14.29 -12.43 9.48
C ALA A 41 15.24 -12.36 10.68
N ASN A 42 14.73 -12.61 11.90
CA ASN A 42 15.55 -12.71 13.11
C ASN A 42 16.57 -13.86 13.07
N MET A 43 16.33 -14.89 12.25
CA MET A 43 17.31 -15.95 11.96
C MET A 43 18.35 -15.56 10.89
N GLY A 44 18.37 -14.30 10.45
CA GLY A 44 19.33 -13.78 9.48
C GLY A 44 18.98 -14.05 8.02
N LYS A 45 17.72 -14.39 7.71
CA LYS A 45 17.26 -14.62 6.33
C LYS A 45 16.78 -13.32 5.70
N THR A 46 16.99 -13.17 4.39
CA THR A 46 16.39 -12.08 3.61
C THR A 46 15.02 -12.51 3.12
N ILE A 47 13.99 -11.71 3.41
CA ILE A 47 12.61 -12.03 3.05
C ILE A 47 12.06 -10.93 2.15
N VAL A 48 11.43 -11.33 1.04
CA VAL A 48 10.75 -10.42 0.12
C VAL A 48 9.31 -10.88 -0.01
N VAL A 49 8.37 -10.02 0.39
CA VAL A 49 6.94 -10.30 0.35
C VAL A 49 6.28 -9.44 -0.72
N ALA A 50 5.66 -10.07 -1.71
CA ALA A 50 4.72 -9.43 -2.62
C ALA A 50 3.30 -9.69 -2.10
N ALA A 51 2.53 -8.63 -1.88
CA ALA A 51 1.17 -8.75 -1.36
C ALA A 51 0.30 -7.54 -1.70
N LEU A 52 -1.01 -7.73 -1.66
CA LEU A 52 -1.99 -6.66 -1.75
C LEU A 52 -2.15 -5.95 -0.40
N ASP A 53 -1.99 -4.63 -0.38
CA ASP A 53 -2.16 -3.83 0.84
C ASP A 53 -3.64 -3.62 1.21
N GLY A 54 -4.54 -3.70 0.22
CA GLY A 54 -5.97 -3.53 0.43
C GLY A 54 -6.85 -4.40 -0.45
N THR A 55 -8.05 -4.68 0.05
CA THR A 55 -9.12 -5.42 -0.64
C THR A 55 -9.79 -4.58 -1.72
N PHE A 56 -10.73 -5.18 -2.47
CA PHE A 56 -11.57 -4.45 -3.43
C PHE A 56 -12.40 -3.31 -2.82
N GLN A 57 -12.54 -3.28 -1.49
CA GLN A 57 -13.22 -2.22 -0.73
C GLN A 57 -12.26 -1.13 -0.22
N ARG A 58 -10.96 -1.23 -0.53
CA ARG A 58 -9.86 -0.41 0.04
C ARG A 58 -9.76 -0.49 1.56
N LYS A 59 -10.12 -1.64 2.14
CA LYS A 59 -9.81 -2.00 3.53
C LYS A 59 -8.52 -2.80 3.56
N ALA A 60 -7.79 -2.78 4.68
CA ALA A 60 -6.61 -3.62 4.87
C ALA A 60 -6.92 -5.09 4.51
N PHE A 61 -6.02 -5.75 3.78
CA PHE A 61 -6.17 -7.16 3.43
C PHE A 61 -5.54 -8.04 4.52
N GLY A 62 -6.38 -8.79 5.25
CA GLY A 62 -5.91 -9.66 6.32
C GLY A 62 -5.08 -8.90 7.35
N ASN A 63 -3.95 -9.49 7.75
CA ASN A 63 -2.99 -8.90 8.68
C ASN A 63 -1.73 -8.33 7.99
N ILE A 64 -1.70 -8.24 6.66
CA ILE A 64 -0.48 -7.95 5.90
C ILE A 64 0.16 -6.61 6.28
N LEU A 65 -0.65 -5.61 6.62
CA LEU A 65 -0.17 -4.28 7.02
C LEU A 65 0.60 -4.30 8.35
N ASN A 66 0.48 -5.36 9.14
CA ASN A 66 1.28 -5.54 10.35
C ASN A 66 2.75 -5.84 10.04
N LEU A 67 3.11 -6.18 8.80
CA LEU A 67 4.52 -6.25 8.37
C LEU A 67 5.18 -4.88 8.20
N VAL A 68 4.40 -3.83 7.90
CA VAL A 68 4.94 -2.48 7.64
C VAL A 68 5.85 -1.96 8.77
N PRO A 69 5.50 -2.06 10.07
CA PRO A 69 6.38 -1.62 11.14
C PRO A 69 7.61 -2.52 11.37
N LEU A 70 7.60 -3.75 10.84
CA LEU A 70 8.67 -4.74 11.00
C LEU A 70 9.66 -4.70 9.82
N ALA A 71 9.20 -4.27 8.64
CA ALA A 71 9.98 -4.29 7.41
C ALA A 71 11.01 -3.15 7.34
N GLU A 72 12.21 -3.46 6.88
CA GLU A 72 13.26 -2.47 6.60
C GLU A 72 12.93 -1.60 5.38
N SER A 73 12.14 -2.12 4.44
CA SER A 73 11.75 -1.43 3.21
C SER A 73 10.33 -1.81 2.78
N VAL A 74 9.53 -0.79 2.45
CA VAL A 74 8.17 -0.97 1.93
C VAL A 74 8.00 -0.11 0.68
N VAL A 75 7.60 -0.72 -0.42
CA VAL A 75 7.32 -0.03 -1.68
C VAL A 75 5.90 -0.39 -2.12
N LYS A 76 5.05 0.63 -2.30
CA LYS A 76 3.74 0.45 -2.91
C LYS A 76 3.84 0.73 -4.41
N LEU A 77 3.62 -0.30 -5.21
CA LEU A 77 3.61 -0.20 -6.67
C LEU A 77 2.27 0.33 -7.18
N ASN A 78 2.31 0.99 -8.33
CA ASN A 78 1.13 1.45 -9.05
C ASN A 78 1.03 0.75 -10.40
N ALA A 79 -0.20 0.53 -10.85
CA ALA A 79 -0.54 -0.02 -12.15
C ALA A 79 -1.02 1.08 -13.11
N VAL A 80 -1.51 0.68 -14.28
CA VAL A 80 -2.21 1.58 -15.22
C VAL A 80 -3.71 1.40 -15.05
N CYS A 81 -4.45 2.51 -14.94
CA CYS A 81 -5.89 2.52 -14.80
C CYS A 81 -6.55 1.97 -16.07
N MET A 82 -7.32 0.90 -15.92
CA MET A 82 -8.01 0.23 -17.02
C MET A 82 -9.22 1.02 -17.56
N GLN A 83 -9.53 2.20 -16.98
CA GLN A 83 -10.62 3.07 -17.42
C GLN A 83 -10.13 4.37 -18.07
N CYS A 84 -9.14 5.04 -17.45
CA CYS A 84 -8.67 6.36 -17.91
C CYS A 84 -7.18 6.41 -18.24
N PHE A 85 -6.47 5.29 -18.16
CA PHE A 85 -5.05 5.13 -18.53
C PHE A 85 -4.04 5.97 -17.70
N LYS A 86 -4.49 6.64 -16.63
CA LYS A 86 -3.64 7.26 -15.61
C LYS A 86 -3.07 6.21 -14.64
N GLU A 87 -2.24 6.63 -13.70
CA GLU A 87 -1.73 5.80 -12.61
C GLU A 87 -2.88 5.24 -11.74
N ALA A 88 -2.81 3.93 -11.44
CA ALA A 88 -3.80 3.20 -10.67
C ALA A 88 -3.21 2.61 -9.38
N ALA A 89 -3.80 2.97 -8.25
CA ALA A 89 -3.36 2.54 -6.92
C ALA A 89 -4.36 1.61 -6.22
N TYR A 90 -5.46 1.25 -6.89
CA TYR A 90 -6.55 0.47 -6.30
C TYR A 90 -7.03 -0.64 -7.24
N THR A 91 -7.51 -1.72 -6.64
CA THR A 91 -8.20 -2.80 -7.33
C THR A 91 -9.70 -2.64 -7.12
N LYS A 92 -10.47 -2.64 -8.21
CA LYS A 92 -11.94 -2.57 -8.21
C LYS A 92 -12.51 -3.88 -8.73
N ARG A 93 -13.41 -4.51 -7.96
CA ARG A 93 -14.17 -5.67 -8.40
C ARG A 93 -15.28 -5.25 -9.39
N LEU A 94 -15.46 -6.05 -10.44
CA LEU A 94 -16.47 -5.83 -11.48
C LEU A 94 -17.83 -6.46 -11.14
N GLY A 95 -17.82 -7.64 -10.50
CA GLY A 95 -19.01 -8.35 -10.09
C GLY A 95 -19.61 -7.84 -8.77
N ALA A 96 -20.76 -8.43 -8.39
CA ALA A 96 -21.52 -8.08 -7.20
C ALA A 96 -21.19 -8.93 -5.96
N GLU A 97 -20.22 -9.84 -6.08
CA GLU A 97 -19.79 -10.70 -4.98
C GLU A 97 -19.23 -9.86 -3.82
N GLN A 98 -19.60 -10.22 -2.60
CA GLN A 98 -19.20 -9.49 -1.39
C GLN A 98 -18.03 -10.14 -0.65
N GLU A 99 -17.70 -11.39 -0.96
CA GLU A 99 -16.62 -12.15 -0.31
C GLU A 99 -15.26 -11.47 -0.51
N VAL A 100 -14.44 -11.38 0.53
CA VAL A 100 -13.14 -10.70 0.41
C VAL A 100 -12.21 -11.48 -0.53
N GLU A 101 -12.16 -12.80 -0.36
CA GLU A 101 -11.31 -13.70 -1.14
C GLU A 101 -12.09 -14.30 -2.31
N VAL A 102 -11.91 -13.72 -3.49
CA VAL A 102 -12.41 -14.29 -4.74
C VAL A 102 -11.26 -14.32 -5.74
N ILE A 103 -10.78 -15.52 -6.05
CA ILE A 103 -9.70 -15.69 -7.03
C ILE A 103 -10.22 -15.36 -8.44
N GLY A 104 -9.46 -14.56 -9.15
CA GLY A 104 -9.74 -14.11 -10.51
C GLY A 104 -8.73 -13.08 -10.98
N GLY A 105 -8.69 -12.83 -12.29
CA GLY A 105 -7.78 -11.88 -12.90
C GLY A 105 -8.53 -10.65 -13.42
N ALA A 106 -8.16 -10.23 -14.64
CA ALA A 106 -8.75 -9.08 -15.32
C ALA A 106 -10.24 -9.24 -15.64
N ASP A 107 -10.75 -10.47 -15.63
CA ASP A 107 -12.16 -10.80 -15.81
C ASP A 107 -13.03 -10.38 -14.61
N LYS A 108 -12.45 -10.34 -13.41
CA LYS A 108 -13.15 -9.97 -12.16
C LYS A 108 -12.70 -8.63 -11.58
N TYR A 109 -11.50 -8.18 -11.92
CA TYR A 109 -10.87 -7.03 -11.28
C TYR A 109 -10.25 -6.07 -12.29
N HIS A 110 -10.43 -4.78 -12.04
CA HIS A 110 -9.72 -3.72 -12.73
C HIS A 110 -8.80 -2.95 -11.79
N ALA A 111 -7.57 -2.70 -12.23
CA ALA A 111 -6.74 -1.65 -11.64
C ALA A 111 -7.33 -0.28 -12.01
N VAL A 112 -7.59 0.57 -11.02
CA VAL A 112 -8.23 1.87 -11.21
C VAL A 112 -7.56 2.99 -10.43
N CYS A 113 -7.58 4.20 -10.99
CA CYS A 113 -7.21 5.41 -10.28
C CYS A 113 -8.27 5.80 -9.25
N ARG A 114 -7.98 6.81 -8.42
CA ARG A 114 -8.90 7.31 -7.39
C ARG A 114 -10.26 7.75 -7.95
N GLU A 115 -10.24 8.44 -9.08
CA GLU A 115 -11.43 8.99 -9.76
C GLU A 115 -12.32 7.85 -10.25
N CYS A 116 -11.74 6.91 -11.00
CA CYS A 116 -12.41 5.73 -11.56
C CYS A 116 -12.90 4.73 -10.50
N TYR A 117 -12.25 4.67 -9.34
CA TYR A 117 -12.74 3.87 -8.21
C TYR A 117 -14.04 4.45 -7.64
N GLY A 118 -14.02 5.73 -7.23
CA GLY A 118 -15.06 6.33 -6.40
C GLY A 118 -16.09 7.21 -7.13
N GLY A 119 -15.93 7.47 -8.43
CA GLY A 119 -16.84 8.31 -9.21
C GLY A 119 -16.94 9.77 -8.76
N LEU A 120 -16.07 10.21 -7.84
CA LEU A 120 -16.14 11.51 -7.18
C LEU A 120 -14.82 12.26 -7.38
N VAL A 121 -14.66 12.83 -8.57
CA VAL A 121 -13.96 14.09 -8.72
C VAL A 121 -14.90 14.98 -9.52
N ALA A 122 -15.58 15.91 -8.83
CA ALA A 122 -16.05 17.10 -9.51
C ALA A 122 -14.81 17.76 -10.13
N CYS A 123 -14.82 17.99 -11.44
CA CYS A 123 -13.78 18.72 -12.12
C CYS A 123 -13.51 20.03 -11.37
N LYS A 124 -12.43 20.09 -10.59
CA LYS A 124 -11.85 21.37 -10.20
C LYS A 124 -10.75 21.62 -11.22
N GLU A 125 -11.13 22.32 -12.28
CA GLU A 125 -10.16 23.01 -13.13
C GLU A 125 -9.40 23.99 -12.24
N ASN A 126 -8.22 23.60 -11.78
CA ASN A 126 -7.23 24.58 -11.33
C ASN A 126 -6.38 24.93 -12.57
N CYS A 127 -6.93 25.76 -13.45
CA CYS A 127 -6.13 26.52 -14.39
C CYS A 127 -5.83 27.86 -13.71
N ASP A 128 -4.61 28.03 -13.20
CA ASP A 128 -4.18 29.32 -12.67
C ASP A 128 -3.06 29.89 -13.56
N PRO A 129 -3.38 30.87 -14.43
CA PRO A 129 -2.44 31.43 -15.39
C PRO A 129 -1.79 32.69 -14.81
N GLN A 130 -0.88 32.57 -13.85
CA GLN A 130 0.17 33.59 -13.63
C GLN A 130 1.18 33.17 -12.56
N ARG A 131 2.40 32.85 -13.01
CA ARG A 131 3.63 33.07 -12.25
C ARG A 131 3.84 34.59 -12.15
N GLU A 132 4.22 35.10 -10.99
CA GLU A 132 5.45 35.89 -10.81
C GLU A 132 5.63 36.41 -9.37
N GLU A 133 6.89 36.33 -8.90
CA GLU A 133 7.55 37.17 -7.89
C GLU A 133 7.30 36.90 -6.38
N THR A 134 8.38 36.60 -5.66
CA THR A 134 8.45 36.40 -4.20
C THR A 134 9.11 37.61 -3.52
N PRO A 135 8.53 38.18 -2.44
CA PRO A 135 9.26 39.09 -1.55
C PRO A 135 9.38 38.59 -0.08
N PRO A 136 10.23 39.24 0.76
CA PRO A 136 11.15 38.54 1.66
C PRO A 136 10.70 38.38 3.12
N HIS A 137 11.41 37.46 3.78
CA HIS A 137 11.33 37.01 5.17
C HIS A 137 11.66 38.12 6.20
N VAL A 138 10.85 38.25 7.26
CA VAL A 138 11.27 38.87 8.53
C VAL A 138 10.93 37.93 9.69
N MET A 139 11.92 37.68 10.55
CA MET A 139 11.87 36.81 11.71
C MET A 139 11.49 37.60 12.96
N SER A 140 10.58 37.08 13.79
CA SER A 140 10.59 37.38 15.23
C SER A 140 10.06 36.19 16.01
N GLY A 141 10.85 35.74 16.98
CA GLY A 141 10.65 34.49 17.71
C GLY A 141 9.73 34.61 18.93
N LYS A 142 9.23 33.45 19.37
CA LYS A 142 8.92 33.11 20.77
C LYS A 142 8.76 31.58 20.90
N GLN A 143 9.52 30.98 21.83
CA GLN A 143 9.44 29.56 22.21
C GLN A 143 8.28 29.30 23.21
N PRO A 144 8.13 28.08 23.78
CA PRO A 144 7.27 27.03 23.28
C PRO A 144 6.11 26.75 24.26
N ASN A 145 4.91 26.44 23.77
CA ASN A 145 3.86 25.94 24.65
C ASN A 145 3.31 24.61 24.14
N GLN A 146 3.34 23.64 25.06
CA GLN A 146 2.93 22.26 24.84
C GLN A 146 1.39 22.19 24.72
N SER A 147 0.90 21.22 23.93
CA SER A 147 -0.47 21.09 23.39
C SER A 147 -0.76 21.88 22.09
N ALA A 148 0.11 21.74 21.09
CA ALA A 148 -0.24 22.16 19.74
C ALA A 148 -1.32 21.22 19.16
N PRO A 149 -2.50 21.73 18.73
CA PRO A 149 -3.37 20.96 17.85
C PRO A 149 -2.57 20.63 16.60
N ARG A 150 -2.60 19.37 16.13
CA ARG A 150 -1.97 18.99 14.86
C ARG A 150 -2.60 19.88 13.78
N LYS A 151 -1.90 20.93 13.37
CA LYS A 151 -2.37 21.86 12.34
C LYS A 151 -2.42 21.06 11.04
N LEU A 152 -3.62 20.65 10.64
CA LEU A 152 -3.81 19.76 9.50
C LEU A 152 -3.41 20.42 8.18
N PHE A 153 -3.54 21.74 8.08
CA PHE A 153 -2.99 22.56 7.01
C PHE A 153 -2.82 23.97 7.61
N ALA A 154 -1.60 24.50 7.69
CA ALA A 154 -1.43 25.92 7.96
C ALA A 154 -1.87 26.65 6.68
N SER A 155 -2.81 27.59 6.81
CA SER A 155 -3.25 28.42 5.70
C SER A 155 -2.03 29.02 5.00
N LEU A 156 -1.68 28.48 3.83
CA LEU A 156 -0.88 29.19 2.84
C LEU A 156 -1.77 30.37 2.44
N HIS A 157 -1.61 31.49 3.14
CA HIS A 157 -2.02 32.76 2.58
C HIS A 157 -1.07 33.01 1.42
N LEU A 158 -1.64 32.92 0.21
CA LEU A 158 -1.07 33.42 -1.03
C LEU A 158 -0.61 34.87 -0.86
#